data_AF-A0A7C2U255-F1
#
_entry.id   AF-A0A7C2U255-F1
#
_cell.length_a   1.000
_cell.length_b   1.000
_cell.length_c   1.000
_cell.angle_alpha   90.00
_cell.angle_beta   90.00
_cell.angle_gamma   90.00
#
_symmetry.space_group_name_H-M   'P 1'
#
loop_
_entity.id
_entity.type
_entity.pdbx_description
1 polymer ?
#
loop_
_entity_poly.entity_id
_entity_poly.type
_entity_poly.pdbx_seq_one_letter_code
_entity_poly.pdbx_strand_id
1 'polypeptide(L)'
;MNNPFLCAVAADVDPKTRVVEITLDDGNVYRCSLADVSDRLRLVDASLLTDWEWIGPKAGMHWPAVDEDLSIEYLVANGFLCNQTVGASSESVQVA
;
A
#
# COMPACT_ATOMS: atom_id res chain seq x y z
N MET A 1 11.81 3.94 13.96
CA MET A 1 10.94 2.92 14.59
C MET A 1 9.56 3.12 14.01
N ASN A 2 9.00 2.13 13.32
CA ASN A 2 7.63 2.22 12.82
C ASN A 2 6.67 2.14 14.01
N ASN A 3 5.70 3.05 14.08
CA ASN A 3 4.68 3.05 15.11
C ASN A 3 3.66 1.93 14.80
N PRO A 4 3.58 0.85 15.60
CA PRO A 4 2.70 -0.30 15.30
C PRO A 4 1.22 0.03 15.49
N PHE A 5 0.88 1.24 15.95
CA PHE A 5 -0.49 1.69 16.11
C PHE A 5 -1.05 2.38 14.87
N LEU A 6 -0.23 2.59 13.84
CA LEU A 6 -0.69 3.23 12.61
C LEU A 6 -1.77 2.39 11.93
N CYS A 7 -2.83 3.08 11.54
CA CYS A 7 -4.00 2.54 10.87
C CYS A 7 -4.04 3.10 9.46
N ALA A 8 -4.38 2.26 8.49
CA ALA A 8 -4.63 2.75 7.15
C ALA A 8 -5.99 3.44 7.08
N VAL A 9 -5.99 4.63 6.50
CA VAL A 9 -7.19 5.45 6.25
C VAL A 9 -7.62 5.38 4.78
N ALA A 10 -6.70 5.00 3.89
CA ALA A 10 -6.97 4.73 2.49
C ALA A 10 -5.95 3.72 1.94
N ALA A 11 -6.36 2.93 0.95
CA ALA A 11 -5.48 2.07 0.18
C ALA A 11 -5.92 2.03 -1.28
N ASP A 12 -4.95 1.92 -2.19
CA ASP A 12 -5.18 1.75 -3.62
C ASP A 12 -4.16 0.74 -4.18
N VAL A 13 -4.57 0.00 -5.22
CA VAL A 13 -3.72 -0.98 -5.90
C VAL A 13 -3.60 -0.61 -7.36
N ASP A 14 -2.37 -0.45 -7.84
CA ASP A 14 -2.08 -0.46 -9.27
C ASP A 14 -1.85 -1.91 -9.72
N PRO A 15 -2.80 -2.55 -10.42
CA PRO A 15 -2.68 -3.92 -10.87
C PRO A 15 -1.59 -4.11 -11.95
N LYS A 16 -1.21 -3.04 -12.67
CA LYS A 16 -0.21 -3.10 -13.75
C LYS A 16 1.20 -3.12 -13.19
N THR A 17 1.46 -2.23 -12.22
CA THR A 17 2.77 -2.16 -11.55
C THR A 17 2.86 -3.08 -10.33
N ARG A 18 1.72 -3.63 -9.88
CA ARG A 18 1.57 -4.47 -8.68
C ARG A 18 2.05 -3.75 -7.41
N VAL A 19 1.84 -2.44 -7.37
CA VAL A 19 2.17 -1.60 -6.22
C VAL A 19 0.89 -1.27 -5.47
N VAL A 20 0.96 -1.35 -4.14
CA VAL A 20 -0.08 -0.84 -3.24
C VAL A 20 0.39 0.49 -2.67
N GLU A 21 -0.49 1.47 -2.72
CA GLU A 21 -0.34 2.73 -2.01
C GLU A 21 -1.24 2.72 -0.77
N ILE A 22 -0.68 3.01 0.39
CA ILE A 22 -1.39 2.99 1.69
C ILE A 22 -1.18 4.35 2.34
N THR A 23 -2.28 5.04 2.63
CA THR A 23 -2.24 6.25 3.46
C THR A 23 -2.51 5.84 4.90
N LEU A 24 -1.57 6.16 5.81
CA LEU A 24 -1.72 5.91 7.23
C LEU A 24 -2.28 7.15 7.95
N ASP A 25 -2.75 6.99 9.18
CA ASP A 25 -3.34 8.07 9.99
C ASP A 25 -2.32 9.14 10.44
N ASP A 26 -1.03 8.93 10.18
CA ASP A 26 0.01 9.95 10.32
C ASP A 26 0.04 10.95 9.14
N GLY A 27 -0.80 10.74 8.13
CA GLY A 27 -0.91 11.59 6.94
C GLY A 27 0.13 11.29 5.86
N ASN A 28 1.01 10.30 6.07
CA ASN A 28 2.00 9.90 5.07
C ASN A 28 1.43 8.81 4.15
N VAL A 29 1.97 8.79 2.92
CA VAL A 29 1.66 7.76 1.93
C VAL A 29 2.85 6.80 1.85
N TYR A 30 2.55 5.52 1.96
CA TYR A 30 3.51 4.44 1.90
C TYR A 30 3.23 3.57 0.69
N ARG A 31 4.29 2.98 0.14
CA ARG A 31 4.18 2.03 -0.96
C ARG A 31 4.84 0.71 -0.62
N CYS A 32 4.28 -0.37 -1.13
CA CYS A 32 4.91 -1.68 -1.16
C CYS A 32 4.58 -2.41 -2.47
N SER A 33 5.48 -3.27 -2.92
CA SER A 33 5.25 -4.17 -4.05
C SER A 33 4.50 -5.40 -3.56
N LEU A 34 3.38 -5.75 -4.19
CA LEU A 34 2.66 -7.00 -3.92
C LEU A 34 3.53 -8.23 -4.14
N ALA A 35 4.49 -8.15 -5.06
CA ALA A 35 5.41 -9.24 -5.37
C ALA A 35 6.41 -9.53 -4.23
N ASP A 36 6.70 -8.53 -3.39
CA ASP A 36 7.62 -8.68 -2.26
C ASP A 36 6.90 -9.18 -1.00
N VAL A 37 5.57 -9.01 -0.95
CA VAL A 37 4.77 -9.34 0.24
C VAL A 37 4.09 -10.70 0.12
N SER A 38 3.62 -11.10 -1.07
CA SER A 38 2.95 -12.39 -1.27
C SER A 38 3.29 -13.02 -2.62
N ASP A 39 3.78 -14.26 -2.57
CA ASP A 39 4.02 -15.08 -3.77
C ASP A 39 2.73 -15.35 -4.57
N ARG A 40 1.56 -15.39 -3.91
CA ARG A 40 0.28 -15.57 -4.58
C ARG A 40 -0.07 -14.33 -5.40
N LEU A 41 -0.01 -13.15 -4.79
CA LEU A 41 -0.26 -11.88 -5.47
C LEU A 41 0.79 -11.56 -6.55
N ARG A 42 2.00 -12.15 -6.43
CA ARG A 42 3.03 -12.11 -7.47
C ARG A 42 2.65 -12.88 -8.73
N LEU A 43 1.96 -14.00 -8.60
CA LEU A 43 1.72 -14.95 -9.71
C LEU A 43 0.35 -14.81 -10.37
N VAL A 44 -0.62 -14.16 -9.71
CA VAL A 44 -1.96 -13.96 -10.27
C VAL A 44 -1.99 -12.95 -11.42
N ASP A 45 -3.00 -13.03 -12.26
CA ASP A 45 -3.25 -12.07 -13.32
C ASP A 45 -3.61 -10.68 -12.77
N ALA A 46 -3.16 -9.63 -13.47
CA ALA A 46 -3.44 -8.24 -13.10
C ALA A 46 -4.95 -7.94 -13.03
N SER A 47 -5.77 -8.64 -13.82
CA SER A 47 -7.24 -8.49 -13.77
C SER A 47 -7.86 -8.99 -12.47
N LEU A 48 -7.21 -9.92 -11.76
CA LEU A 48 -7.69 -10.37 -10.45
C LEU A 48 -7.29 -9.38 -9.35
N LEU A 49 -6.24 -8.59 -9.59
CA LEU A 49 -5.77 -7.61 -8.62
C LEU A 49 -6.71 -6.40 -8.50
N THR A 50 -7.62 -6.17 -9.46
CA THR A 50 -8.60 -5.08 -9.41
C THR A 50 -9.81 -5.37 -8.53
N ASP A 51 -10.10 -6.65 -8.26
CA ASP A 51 -11.29 -7.09 -7.52
C ASP A 51 -10.90 -7.39 -6.06
N TRP A 52 -10.60 -6.34 -5.31
CA TRP A 52 -10.24 -6.41 -3.91
C TRP A 52 -11.24 -5.69 -3.02
N GLU A 53 -11.32 -6.14 -1.78
CA GLU A 53 -12.22 -5.63 -0.76
C GLU A 53 -11.44 -5.01 0.40
N TRP A 54 -11.93 -3.86 0.90
CA TRP A 54 -11.40 -3.28 2.12
C TRP A 54 -11.99 -3.98 3.34
N ILE A 55 -11.14 -4.67 4.11
CA ILE A 55 -11.56 -5.43 5.30
C ILE A 55 -11.22 -4.74 6.63
N GLY A 56 -10.58 -3.56 6.57
CA GLY A 56 -10.47 -2.65 7.72
C GLY A 56 -9.11 -2.00 7.90
N PRO A 57 -9.00 -1.00 8.79
CA PRO A 57 -7.82 -0.13 8.94
C PRO A 57 -6.52 -0.85 9.34
N LYS A 58 -6.61 -2.02 9.97
CA LYS A 58 -5.45 -2.85 10.34
C LYS A 58 -5.37 -4.16 9.54
N ALA A 59 -6.52 -4.67 9.15
CA ALA A 59 -6.64 -5.91 8.38
C ALA A 59 -6.29 -5.71 6.90
N GLY A 60 -6.55 -4.52 6.35
CA GLY A 60 -6.16 -4.12 5.00
C GLY A 60 -7.11 -4.61 3.93
N MET A 61 -6.58 -5.42 3.03
CA MET A 61 -7.19 -5.72 1.73
C MET A 61 -7.38 -7.23 1.58
N HIS A 62 -8.51 -7.65 1.05
CA HIS A 62 -8.82 -9.05 0.73
C HIS A 62 -9.03 -9.21 -0.78
N TRP A 63 -8.40 -10.21 -1.39
CA TRP A 63 -8.67 -10.63 -2.77
C TRP A 63 -9.46 -11.94 -2.78
N PRO A 64 -10.80 -11.90 -2.86
CA PRO A 64 -11.63 -13.11 -2.74
C PRO A 64 -11.37 -14.14 -3.83
N ALA A 65 -11.06 -13.68 -5.05
CA ALA A 65 -10.74 -14.57 -6.17
C ALA A 65 -9.37 -15.28 -6.01
N VAL A 66 -8.48 -14.74 -5.19
CA VAL A 66 -7.13 -15.27 -4.95
C VAL A 66 -7.07 -16.03 -3.61
N ASP A 67 -8.06 -15.82 -2.74
CA ASP A 67 -8.06 -16.29 -1.35
C ASP A 67 -6.82 -15.79 -0.59
N GLU A 68 -6.58 -14.48 -0.68
CA GLU A 68 -5.40 -13.84 -0.10
C GLU A 68 -5.74 -12.52 0.59
N ASP A 69 -5.13 -12.31 1.76
CA ASP A 69 -5.25 -11.11 2.57
C ASP A 69 -3.91 -10.36 2.66
N LEU A 70 -3.97 -9.04 2.56
CA LEU A 70 -2.84 -8.14 2.79
C LEU A 70 -3.06 -7.32 4.07
N SER A 71 -2.38 -7.72 5.14
CA SER A 71 -2.45 -7.06 6.45
C SER A 71 -1.60 -5.79 6.53
N ILE A 72 -2.24 -4.65 6.80
CA ILE A 72 -1.56 -3.38 7.07
C ILE A 72 -0.68 -3.49 8.31
N GLU A 73 -1.17 -4.14 9.36
CA GLU A 73 -0.40 -4.36 10.59
C GLU A 73 0.88 -5.14 10.30
N TYR A 74 0.79 -6.19 9.47
CA TYR A 74 1.96 -6.97 9.05
C TYR A 74 2.96 -6.12 8.25
N LEU A 75 2.47 -5.30 7.31
CA LEU A 75 3.31 -4.43 6.50
C LEU A 75 4.07 -3.40 7.35
N VAL A 76 3.39 -2.77 8.31
CA VAL A 76 3.99 -1.78 9.23
C VAL A 76 5.02 -2.43 10.14
N ALA A 77 4.67 -3.58 10.74
CA ALA A 77 5.52 -4.29 11.71
C ALA A 77 6.81 -4.84 11.08
N ASN A 78 6.76 -5.28 9.82
CA ASN A 78 7.90 -5.88 9.13
C ASN A 78 8.66 -4.90 8.22
N GLY A 79 8.22 -3.64 8.14
CA GLY A 79 8.94 -2.60 7.39
C GLY A 79 8.88 -2.76 5.87
N PHE A 80 7.82 -3.39 5.35
CA PHE A 80 7.56 -3.48 3.90
C PHE A 80 7.15 -2.13 3.29
N LEU A 81 6.70 -1.20 4.13
CA LEU A 81 6.26 0.13 3.72
C LEU A 81 7.43 1.07 3.51
N CYS A 82 7.59 1.55 2.28
CA CYS A 82 8.52 2.62 1.94
C CYS A 82 7.78 3.96 1.96
N ASN A 83 8.22 4.90 2.80
CA ASN A 83 7.61 6.23 2.89
C ASN A 83 7.88 7.01 1.60
N GLN A 84 6.82 7.45 0.93
CA GLN A 84 6.90 8.54 -0.02
C GLN A 84 6.64 9.82 0.76
N THR A 85 7.68 10.61 1.01
CA THR A 85 7.45 12.03 1.26
C THR A 85 6.79 12.55 -0.01
N VAL A 86 5.48 12.80 0.03
CA VAL A 86 4.81 13.57 -1.02
C VAL A 86 5.66 14.82 -1.12
N GLY A 87 6.32 15.02 -2.25
CA GLY A 87 7.18 16.17 -2.44
C GLY A 87 6.37 17.38 -2.03
N ALA A 88 6.80 18.06 -0.95
CA ALA A 88 6.42 19.43 -0.75
C ALA A 88 6.62 20.07 -2.13
N SER A 89 5.55 20.64 -2.67
CA SER A 89 5.63 21.38 -3.92
C SER A 89 6.71 22.43 -3.72
N SER A 90 7.92 22.17 -4.21
CA SER A 90 8.96 23.19 -4.25
C SER A 90 8.45 24.22 -5.23
N GLU A 91 8.01 25.34 -4.66
CA GLU A 91 7.59 26.56 -5.32
C GLU A 91 8.47 26.87 -6.54
N SER A 92 7.82 27.38 -7.57
CA SER A 92 8.42 27.87 -8.80
C SER A 92 9.60 28.80 -8.51
N VAL A 93 10.82 28.36 -8.84
CA VAL A 93 11.93 29.28 -9.05
C VAL A 93 11.97 29.59 -10.55
N GLN A 94 11.22 30.61 -10.95
CA GLN A 94 11.59 31.37 -12.14
C GLN A 94 12.78 32.26 -11.76
N VAL A 95 13.96 31.91 -12.23
CA VAL A 95 15.10 32.85 -12.27
C VAL A 95 15.01 33.64 -13.58
N ALA A 96 14.96 34.95 -13.41
CA ALA A 96 14.95 35.98 -14.45
C ALA A 96 16.29 36.06 -15.21
#